data_AF-A0A9P4UHP4-F1
#
_entry.id   AF-A0A9P4UHP4-F1
#
_cell.length_a   1.000
_cell.length_b   1.000
_cell.length_c   1.000
_cell.angle_alpha   90.00
_cell.angle_beta   90.00
_cell.angle_gamma   90.00
#
_symmetry.space_group_name_H-M   'P 1'
#
loop_
_entity.id
_entity.type
_entity.pdbx_description
1 polymer ?
#
loop_
_entity_poly.entity_id
_entity_poly.type
_entity_poly.pdbx_seq_one_letter_code
_entity_poly.pdbx_strand_id
1 'polypeptide(L)'
;MALAWQACWDLPLPLPRQIGELIATEIGGKISLTVGPDRHYSLGGPFTHVRLWLKTRIRHALASLERAYGIDDWRDEYLASIRTFVDTRLDQMPETIDECPVVALHVDMGLHNALVSTQDHTKINAIIDWGFSASAPFLAAYNCIDQLFRMGAENGFGTEYPHADELREAFWDAIPRWKVHWESQSAKDFMEWFQFAVQKTSLKQRKWSSGPRTDVWLTVY
;
A
#
# COMPACT_ATOMS: atom_id res chain seq x y z
N MET A 1 -6.61 15.35 4.87
CA MET A 1 -6.29 13.98 4.42
C MET A 1 -5.97 13.02 5.54
N ALA A 2 -5.06 13.32 6.47
CA ALA A 2 -4.73 12.43 7.59
C ALA A 2 -5.99 11.95 8.35
N LEU A 3 -6.87 12.88 8.72
CA LEU A 3 -8.15 12.57 9.37
C LEU A 3 -9.09 11.67 8.52
N ALA A 4 -9.00 11.72 7.19
CA ALA A 4 -9.81 10.88 6.30
C ALA A 4 -9.30 9.43 6.30
N TRP A 5 -7.97 9.28 6.23
CA TRP A 5 -7.33 7.98 6.42
C TRP A 5 -7.66 7.39 7.79
N GLN A 6 -7.54 8.18 8.86
CA GLN A 6 -7.93 7.72 10.19
C GLN A 6 -9.40 7.29 10.22
N ALA A 7 -10.32 8.09 9.67
CA ALA A 7 -11.74 7.75 9.65
C ALA A 7 -12.03 6.42 8.95
N CYS A 8 -11.30 6.10 7.86
CA CYS A 8 -11.36 4.77 7.24
C CYS A 8 -10.74 3.69 8.14
N TRP A 9 -9.54 3.91 8.63
CA TRP A 9 -8.79 2.89 9.37
C TRP A 9 -9.40 2.53 10.71
N ASP A 10 -10.17 3.45 11.27
CA ASP A 10 -10.91 3.29 12.52
C ASP A 10 -12.23 2.52 12.34
N LEU A 11 -12.65 2.24 11.10
CA LEU A 11 -13.86 1.48 10.86
C LEU A 11 -13.76 0.07 11.46
N PRO A 12 -14.79 -0.39 12.18
CA PRO A 12 -14.79 -1.72 12.75
C PRO A 12 -14.85 -2.76 11.65
N LEU A 13 -13.83 -3.62 11.59
CA LEU A 13 -13.81 -4.78 10.70
C LEU A 13 -14.43 -6.02 11.39
N PRO A 14 -14.96 -6.98 10.61
CA PRO A 14 -15.42 -8.26 11.14
C PRO A 14 -14.32 -9.01 11.89
N LEU A 15 -14.72 -9.80 12.89
CA LEU A 15 -13.84 -10.71 13.62
C LEU A 15 -14.14 -12.18 13.22
N PRO A 16 -13.11 -13.03 13.06
CA PRO A 16 -11.67 -12.69 13.08
C PRO A 16 -11.28 -11.79 11.90
N ARG A 17 -10.25 -10.96 12.09
CA ARG A 17 -9.77 -10.07 11.02
C ARG A 17 -9.27 -10.90 9.85
N GLN A 18 -9.73 -10.55 8.66
CA GLN A 18 -9.35 -11.17 7.40
C GLN A 18 -8.88 -10.10 6.42
N ILE A 19 -8.04 -10.47 5.47
CA ILE A 19 -7.51 -9.59 4.44
C ILE A 19 -8.11 -10.00 3.09
N GLY A 20 -8.66 -9.04 2.34
CA GLY A 20 -9.35 -9.28 1.10
C GLY A 20 -10.23 -8.10 0.68
N GLU A 21 -11.19 -8.34 -0.19
CA GLU A 21 -12.18 -7.32 -0.56
C GLU A 21 -13.15 -7.06 0.60
N LEU A 22 -13.42 -5.79 0.91
CA LEU A 22 -14.40 -5.42 1.91
C LEU A 22 -15.77 -5.29 1.24
N ILE A 23 -16.74 -6.06 1.69
CA ILE A 23 -18.08 -6.11 1.11
C ILE A 23 -19.06 -5.56 2.14
N ALA A 24 -19.79 -4.52 1.76
CA ALA A 24 -20.87 -3.96 2.56
C ALA A 24 -22.22 -4.47 2.03
N THR A 25 -23.06 -4.98 2.93
CA THR A 25 -24.43 -5.38 2.63
C THR A 25 -25.39 -4.68 3.59
N GLU A 26 -26.51 -4.17 3.07
CA GLU A 26 -27.56 -3.60 3.91
C GLU A 26 -28.56 -4.69 4.29
N ILE A 27 -28.73 -4.93 5.60
CA ILE A 27 -29.68 -5.90 6.13
C ILE A 27 -30.54 -5.19 7.18
N GLY A 28 -31.79 -4.87 6.80
CA GLY A 28 -32.75 -4.22 7.70
C GLY A 28 -32.31 -2.84 8.16
N GLY A 29 -31.80 -2.00 7.26
CA GLY A 29 -31.33 -0.64 7.56
C GLY A 29 -29.99 -0.57 8.30
N LYS A 30 -29.31 -1.70 8.47
CA LYS A 30 -27.96 -1.78 9.07
C LYS A 30 -26.96 -2.24 8.03
N ILE A 31 -25.80 -1.61 8.02
CA ILE A 31 -24.67 -2.04 7.19
C ILE A 31 -23.94 -3.17 7.92
N SER A 32 -23.82 -4.32 7.26
CA SER A 32 -23.00 -5.45 7.66
C SER A 32 -21.79 -5.55 6.74
N LEU A 33 -20.60 -5.65 7.32
CA LEU A 33 -19.35 -5.82 6.58
C LEU A 33 -18.95 -7.30 6.57
N THR A 34 -18.44 -7.78 5.44
CA THR A 34 -17.79 -9.09 5.29
C THR A 34 -16.51 -8.94 4.47
N VAL A 35 -15.63 -9.94 4.53
CA VAL A 35 -14.38 -9.95 3.76
C VAL A 35 -14.41 -11.09 2.75
N GLY A 36 -14.37 -10.75 1.46
CA GLY A 36 -14.27 -11.68 0.35
C GLY A 36 -12.83 -11.85 -0.14
N PRO A 37 -12.60 -12.65 -1.20
CA PRO A 37 -11.31 -12.72 -1.87
C PRO A 37 -10.86 -11.36 -2.40
N ASP A 38 -9.55 -11.09 -2.40
CA ASP A 38 -8.96 -9.91 -3.03
C ASP A 38 -9.07 -10.02 -4.56
N ARG A 39 -10.09 -9.36 -5.11
CA ARG A 39 -10.33 -9.28 -6.55
C ARG A 39 -9.49 -8.20 -7.24
N HIS A 40 -9.07 -7.15 -6.53
CA HIS A 40 -8.35 -5.99 -7.09
C HIS A 40 -7.08 -6.41 -7.82
N TYR A 41 -6.32 -7.33 -7.24
CA TYR A 41 -5.13 -7.89 -7.88
C TYR A 41 -5.27 -9.38 -8.16
N SER A 42 -6.48 -9.93 -8.03
CA SER A 42 -6.75 -11.37 -8.17
C SER A 42 -5.80 -12.20 -7.29
N LEU A 43 -5.55 -11.76 -6.05
CA LEU A 43 -4.64 -12.48 -5.13
C LEU A 43 -5.33 -13.72 -4.53
N GLY A 44 -6.66 -13.79 -4.58
CA GLY A 44 -7.43 -14.83 -3.90
C GLY A 44 -7.71 -14.46 -2.44
N GLY A 45 -7.68 -15.44 -1.53
CA GLY A 45 -8.05 -15.25 -0.13
C GLY A 45 -9.53 -15.56 0.15
N PRO A 46 -10.10 -15.08 1.27
CA PRO A 46 -9.51 -14.14 2.22
C PRO A 46 -8.30 -14.71 2.98
N PHE A 47 -7.33 -13.86 3.32
CA PHE A 47 -6.14 -14.26 4.07
C PHE A 47 -6.33 -13.99 5.57
N THR A 48 -5.71 -14.81 6.42
CA THR A 48 -5.75 -14.65 7.89
C THR A 48 -4.45 -14.07 8.46
N HIS A 49 -3.41 -13.94 7.64
CA HIS A 49 -2.08 -13.47 8.04
C HIS A 49 -1.55 -12.43 7.04
N VAL A 50 -0.95 -11.35 7.55
CA VAL A 50 -0.35 -10.28 6.75
C VAL A 50 0.80 -10.82 5.92
N ARG A 51 1.66 -11.67 6.51
CA ARG A 51 2.77 -12.31 5.79
C ARG A 51 2.27 -13.12 4.60
N LEU A 52 1.22 -13.92 4.77
CA LEU A 52 0.68 -14.73 3.68
C LEU A 52 0.13 -13.86 2.54
N TRP A 53 -0.60 -12.79 2.88
CA TRP A 53 -1.05 -11.80 1.91
C TRP A 53 0.14 -11.14 1.20
N LEU A 54 1.17 -10.74 1.93
CA LEU A 54 2.35 -10.05 1.38
C LEU A 54 3.18 -10.96 0.45
N LYS A 55 3.40 -12.22 0.82
CA LYS A 55 4.03 -13.23 -0.05
C LYS A 55 3.25 -13.38 -1.35
N THR A 56 1.92 -13.49 -1.26
CA THR A 56 1.05 -13.61 -2.43
C THR A 56 1.10 -12.36 -3.30
N ARG A 57 1.12 -11.18 -2.68
CA ARG A 57 1.26 -9.89 -3.35
C ARG A 57 2.58 -9.75 -4.11
N ILE A 58 3.70 -10.15 -3.51
CA ILE A 58 5.03 -10.11 -4.14
C ILE A 58 5.11 -11.10 -5.31
N ARG A 59 4.61 -12.33 -5.14
CA ARG A 59 4.53 -13.30 -6.25
C ARG A 59 3.69 -12.78 -7.42
N HIS A 60 2.55 -12.15 -7.13
CA HIS A 60 1.74 -11.48 -8.14
C HIS A 60 2.50 -10.34 -8.83
N ALA A 61 3.30 -9.57 -8.09
CA ALA A 61 4.12 -8.51 -8.65
C ALA A 61 5.17 -9.07 -9.63
N LEU A 62 5.88 -10.14 -9.25
CA LEU A 62 6.80 -10.87 -10.14
C LEU A 62 6.09 -11.38 -11.40
N ALA A 63 4.97 -12.10 -11.27
CA ALA A 63 4.23 -12.62 -12.42
C ALA A 63 3.73 -11.51 -13.37
N SER A 64 3.46 -10.32 -12.84
CA SER A 64 3.12 -9.16 -13.65
C SER A 64 4.33 -8.56 -14.36
N LEU A 65 5.49 -8.51 -13.69
CA LEU A 65 6.75 -8.05 -14.25
C LEU A 65 7.22 -8.96 -15.39
N GLU A 66 7.05 -10.28 -15.25
CA GLU A 66 7.34 -11.29 -16.27
C GLU A 66 6.50 -11.11 -17.54
N ARG A 67 5.29 -10.55 -17.41
CA ARG A 67 4.37 -10.30 -18.55
C ARG A 67 4.46 -8.89 -19.13
N ALA A 68 5.23 -7.98 -18.52
CA ALA A 68 5.33 -6.61 -19.00
C ALA A 68 6.01 -6.53 -20.39
N TYR A 69 5.63 -5.59 -21.24
CA TYR A 69 6.30 -5.38 -22.53
C TYR A 69 7.12 -4.09 -22.51
N GLY A 70 8.16 -4.02 -23.34
CA GLY A 70 9.00 -2.83 -23.50
C GLY A 70 10.02 -2.61 -22.39
N ILE A 71 10.42 -3.69 -21.70
CA ILE A 71 11.47 -3.68 -20.66
C ILE A 71 12.44 -4.86 -20.84
N ASP A 72 12.62 -5.35 -22.07
CA ASP A 72 13.31 -6.61 -22.34
C ASP A 72 14.78 -6.59 -21.90
N ASP A 73 15.54 -5.53 -22.22
CA ASP A 73 16.93 -5.37 -21.77
C ASP A 73 17.05 -5.42 -20.23
N TRP A 74 16.14 -4.74 -19.53
CA TRP A 74 16.11 -4.74 -18.06
C TRP A 74 15.71 -6.12 -17.52
N ARG A 75 14.76 -6.79 -18.18
CA ARG A 75 14.31 -8.12 -17.78
C ARG A 75 15.47 -9.11 -17.87
N ASP A 76 16.21 -9.09 -18.97
CA ASP A 76 17.33 -10.01 -19.20
C ASP A 76 18.42 -9.81 -18.14
N GLU A 77 18.65 -8.57 -17.71
CA GLU A 77 19.61 -8.23 -16.66
C GLU A 77 19.15 -8.65 -15.25
N TYR A 78 17.89 -8.35 -14.88
CA TYR A 78 17.47 -8.41 -13.46
C TYR A 78 16.49 -9.54 -13.11
N LEU A 79 15.67 -10.03 -14.06
CA LEU A 79 14.54 -10.91 -13.73
C LEU A 79 14.97 -12.22 -13.06
N ALA A 80 16.09 -12.81 -13.50
CA ALA A 80 16.59 -14.06 -12.91
C ALA A 80 16.94 -13.90 -11.42
N SER A 81 17.58 -12.79 -11.05
CA SER A 81 17.93 -12.47 -9.67
C SER A 81 16.68 -12.22 -8.80
N ILE A 82 15.70 -11.48 -9.33
CA ILE A 82 14.44 -11.19 -8.65
C ILE A 82 13.64 -12.48 -8.44
N ARG A 83 13.55 -13.34 -9.45
CA ARG A 83 12.90 -14.64 -9.33
C ARG A 83 13.56 -15.49 -8.25
N THR A 84 14.89 -15.57 -8.27
CA THR A 84 15.67 -16.29 -7.25
C THR A 84 15.38 -15.76 -5.85
N PHE A 85 15.33 -14.44 -5.66
CA PHE A 85 14.95 -13.83 -4.39
C PHE A 85 13.54 -14.24 -3.95
N VAL A 86 12.53 -14.09 -4.82
CA VAL A 86 11.14 -14.43 -4.51
C VAL A 86 10.95 -15.91 -4.20
N ASP A 87 11.67 -16.79 -4.89
CA ASP A 87 11.54 -18.24 -4.69
C ASP A 87 12.24 -18.74 -3.42
N THR A 88 13.27 -18.03 -2.94
CA THR A 88 14.13 -18.52 -1.84
C THR A 88 14.04 -17.72 -0.55
N ARG A 89 13.60 -16.45 -0.60
CA ARG A 89 13.67 -15.52 0.54
C ARG A 89 12.33 -15.21 1.18
N LEU A 90 11.19 -15.40 0.50
CA LEU A 90 9.88 -15.02 1.04
C LEU A 90 9.56 -15.66 2.41
N ASP A 91 10.07 -16.86 2.68
CA ASP A 91 9.86 -17.53 3.98
C ASP A 91 10.69 -16.94 5.12
N GLN A 92 11.62 -16.03 4.83
CA GLN A 92 12.44 -15.31 5.81
C GLN A 92 11.76 -14.04 6.35
N MET A 93 10.54 -13.74 5.90
CA MET A 93 9.74 -12.62 6.43
C MET A 93 9.55 -12.74 7.96
N PRO A 94 9.95 -11.70 8.73
CA PRO A 94 9.88 -11.75 10.19
C PRO A 94 8.43 -11.79 10.68
N GLU A 95 8.18 -12.49 11.79
CA GLU A 95 6.84 -12.70 12.35
C GLU A 95 6.13 -11.41 12.75
N THR A 96 6.90 -10.38 13.12
CA THR A 96 6.46 -9.02 13.40
C THR A 96 5.59 -8.42 12.30
N ILE A 97 5.74 -8.85 11.04
CA ILE A 97 4.86 -8.39 9.93
C ILE A 97 3.38 -8.71 10.19
N ASP A 98 3.08 -9.82 10.86
CA ASP A 98 1.69 -10.18 11.20
C ASP A 98 1.06 -9.27 12.26
N GLU A 99 1.86 -8.45 12.95
CA GLU A 99 1.40 -7.43 13.90
C GLU A 99 1.00 -6.12 13.18
N CYS A 100 1.26 -5.98 11.88
CA CYS A 100 0.85 -4.82 11.10
C CYS A 100 -0.68 -4.71 11.08
N PRO A 101 -1.27 -3.57 11.48
CA PRO A 101 -2.72 -3.43 11.55
C PRO A 101 -3.43 -3.68 10.23
N VAL A 102 -4.43 -4.55 10.25
CA VAL A 102 -5.40 -4.74 9.16
C VAL A 102 -6.59 -3.80 9.38
N VAL A 103 -6.92 -3.03 8.34
CA VAL A 103 -7.86 -1.91 8.38
C VAL A 103 -8.77 -1.90 7.15
N ALA A 104 -9.88 -1.17 7.24
CA ALA A 104 -10.64 -0.81 6.06
C ALA A 104 -9.83 0.19 5.22
N LEU A 105 -9.60 -0.16 3.97
CA LEU A 105 -8.80 0.60 3.03
C LEU A 105 -9.68 1.10 1.90
N HIS A 106 -9.60 2.40 1.64
CA HIS A 106 -10.14 3.01 0.44
C HIS A 106 -9.01 3.12 -0.58
N VAL A 107 -9.02 2.26 -1.61
CA VAL A 107 -7.87 2.09 -2.52
C VAL A 107 -7.63 3.34 -3.39
N ASP A 108 -8.68 4.12 -3.65
CA ASP A 108 -8.60 5.40 -4.37
C ASP A 108 -8.75 6.62 -3.44
N MET A 109 -8.22 6.55 -2.22
CA MET A 109 -8.33 7.67 -1.29
C MET A 109 -7.47 8.85 -1.75
N GLY A 110 -8.14 9.97 -2.03
CA GLY A 110 -7.55 11.27 -2.38
C GLY A 110 -8.47 12.41 -2.00
N LEU A 111 -8.05 13.66 -2.24
CA LEU A 111 -8.88 14.84 -1.94
C LEU A 111 -10.22 14.81 -2.70
N HIS A 112 -10.27 14.18 -3.87
CA HIS A 112 -11.48 14.05 -4.68
C HIS A 112 -12.56 13.15 -4.04
N ASN A 113 -12.17 12.27 -3.11
CA ASN A 113 -13.07 11.32 -2.45
C ASN A 113 -13.37 11.68 -0.98
N ALA A 114 -12.92 12.84 -0.50
CA ALA A 114 -13.17 13.34 0.84
C ALA A 114 -14.02 14.62 0.82
N LEU A 115 -15.27 14.53 1.28
CA LEU A 115 -16.16 15.67 1.43
C LEU A 115 -16.00 16.30 2.82
N VAL A 116 -15.61 17.57 2.88
CA VAL A 116 -15.39 18.32 4.12
C VAL A 116 -16.48 19.38 4.34
N SER A 117 -16.64 19.84 5.58
CA SER A 117 -17.57 20.93 5.92
C SER A 117 -17.10 22.26 5.31
N THR A 118 -18.02 23.07 4.80
CA THR A 118 -17.71 24.41 4.26
C THR A 118 -17.37 25.43 5.34
N GLN A 119 -17.67 25.14 6.60
CA GLN A 119 -17.40 26.02 7.75
C GLN A 119 -16.11 25.66 8.48
N ASP A 120 -15.68 24.40 8.38
CA ASP A 120 -14.51 23.86 9.07
C ASP A 120 -13.92 22.70 8.25
N HIS A 121 -12.82 22.96 7.55
CA HIS A 121 -12.18 21.98 6.67
C HIS A 121 -11.51 20.81 7.42
N THR A 122 -11.45 20.87 8.76
CA THR A 122 -10.99 19.74 9.59
C THR A 122 -12.11 18.72 9.81
N LYS A 123 -13.37 19.11 9.61
CA LYS A 123 -14.53 18.24 9.75
C LYS A 123 -14.83 17.53 8.43
N ILE A 124 -14.69 16.20 8.45
CA ILE A 124 -15.05 15.33 7.34
C ILE A 124 -16.54 15.01 7.44
N ASN A 125 -17.29 15.36 6.39
CA ASN A 125 -18.72 15.06 6.28
C ASN A 125 -18.95 13.67 5.70
N ALA A 126 -18.17 13.28 4.69
CA ALA A 126 -18.27 11.96 4.07
C ALA A 126 -16.98 11.57 3.34
N ILE A 127 -16.79 10.27 3.21
CA ILE A 127 -15.84 9.66 2.28
C ILE A 127 -16.69 8.91 1.26
N ILE A 128 -16.45 9.16 -0.02
CA ILE A 128 -17.29 8.66 -1.13
C ILE A 128 -16.47 7.78 -2.07
N ASP A 129 -17.15 7.16 -3.03
CA ASP A 129 -16.55 6.31 -4.07
C ASP A 129 -15.84 5.04 -3.56
N TRP A 130 -16.54 4.32 -2.69
CA TRP A 130 -16.09 3.04 -2.10
C TRP A 130 -16.05 1.85 -3.08
N GLY A 131 -16.07 2.10 -4.41
CA GLY A 131 -16.07 1.06 -5.43
C GLY A 131 -14.85 0.14 -5.38
N PHE A 132 -13.76 0.60 -4.76
CA PHE A 132 -12.55 -0.17 -4.53
C PHE A 132 -12.17 -0.13 -3.04
N SER A 133 -12.83 -0.98 -2.25
CA SER A 133 -12.60 -1.10 -0.82
C SER A 133 -12.03 -2.47 -0.44
N ALA A 134 -11.10 -2.47 0.50
CA ALA A 134 -10.41 -3.67 0.94
C ALA A 134 -10.29 -3.71 2.46
N SER A 135 -10.24 -4.91 3.02
CA SER A 135 -9.65 -5.14 4.33
C SER A 135 -8.19 -5.51 4.09
N ALA A 136 -7.25 -4.67 4.49
CA ALA A 136 -5.84 -4.84 4.13
C ALA A 136 -4.90 -4.27 5.20
N PRO A 137 -3.62 -4.67 5.24
CA PRO A 137 -2.63 -3.99 6.06
C PRO A 137 -2.64 -2.48 5.75
N PHE A 138 -2.64 -1.60 6.75
CA PHE A 138 -2.84 -0.16 6.51
C PHE A 138 -1.79 0.45 5.56
N LEU A 139 -0.58 -0.11 5.57
CA LEU A 139 0.53 0.27 4.69
C LEU A 139 0.35 -0.17 3.24
N ALA A 140 -0.65 -0.98 2.91
CA ALA A 140 -1.02 -1.23 1.52
C ALA A 140 -1.44 0.06 0.79
N ALA A 141 -1.85 1.10 1.52
CA ALA A 141 -2.11 2.45 1.01
C ALA A 141 -0.85 3.32 0.85
N TYR A 142 0.36 2.80 1.09
CA TYR A 142 1.59 3.59 1.07
C TYR A 142 1.71 4.47 -0.18
N ASN A 143 1.42 3.93 -1.37
CA ASN A 143 1.49 4.71 -2.60
C ASN A 143 0.52 5.90 -2.58
N CYS A 144 -0.73 5.69 -2.17
CA CYS A 144 -1.74 6.75 -2.11
C CYS A 144 -1.34 7.84 -1.11
N ILE A 145 -0.71 7.46 0.01
CA ILE A 145 -0.19 8.40 1.02
C ILE A 145 1.03 9.14 0.47
N ASP A 146 1.99 8.43 -0.13
CA ASP A 146 3.23 9.01 -0.66
C ASP A 146 2.95 10.02 -1.78
N GLN A 147 1.91 9.80 -2.60
CA GLN A 147 1.46 10.76 -3.61
C GLN A 147 0.98 12.10 -3.03
N LEU A 148 0.55 12.15 -1.76
CA LEU A 148 0.14 13.41 -1.13
C LEU A 148 1.31 14.40 -0.99
N PHE A 149 2.54 13.90 -1.03
CA PHE A 149 3.76 14.69 -0.83
C PHE A 149 4.56 14.91 -2.11
N ARG A 150 3.99 14.54 -3.27
CA ARG A 150 4.62 14.64 -4.59
C ARG A 150 3.81 15.52 -5.53
N MET A 151 4.51 16.18 -6.43
CA MET A 151 3.90 16.81 -7.60
C MET A 151 3.36 15.75 -8.55
N GLY A 152 2.32 16.09 -9.30
CA GLY A 152 1.82 15.24 -10.39
C GLY A 152 2.88 15.07 -11.49
N ALA A 153 2.97 13.87 -12.05
CA ALA A 153 3.81 13.56 -13.21
C ALA A 153 3.13 12.51 -14.09
N GLU A 154 3.51 12.43 -15.36
CA GLU A 154 2.93 11.48 -16.32
C GLU A 154 3.08 10.01 -15.89
N ASN A 155 4.11 9.71 -15.12
CA ASN A 155 4.36 8.38 -14.56
C ASN A 155 3.73 8.15 -13.19
N GLY A 156 3.05 9.15 -12.64
CA GLY A 156 2.49 9.14 -11.30
C GLY A 156 3.55 9.20 -10.19
N PHE A 157 4.80 9.59 -10.46
CA PHE A 157 5.85 9.76 -9.45
C PHE A 157 6.62 11.05 -9.71
N GLY A 158 5.97 12.19 -9.47
CA GLY A 158 6.65 13.47 -9.57
C GLY A 158 7.64 13.70 -8.43
N THR A 159 8.43 14.74 -8.59
CA THR A 159 9.33 15.23 -7.55
C THR A 159 8.52 15.58 -6.30
N GLU A 160 9.12 15.37 -5.14
CA GLU A 160 8.53 15.78 -3.87
C GLU A 160 8.33 17.30 -3.83
N TYR A 161 7.30 17.76 -3.12
CA TYR A 161 7.13 19.19 -2.87
C TYR A 161 8.32 19.71 -2.06
N PRO A 162 8.68 21.00 -2.21
CA PRO A 162 9.49 21.67 -1.19
C PRO A 162 8.85 21.45 0.18
N HIS A 163 9.65 21.06 1.18
CA HIS A 163 9.17 20.74 2.54
C HIS A 163 8.25 19.51 2.65
N ALA A 164 8.36 18.54 1.74
CA ALA A 164 7.62 17.27 1.84
C ALA A 164 7.81 16.54 3.17
N ASP A 165 8.99 16.63 3.78
CA ASP A 165 9.26 16.05 5.10
C ASP A 165 8.43 16.71 6.22
N GLU A 166 8.33 18.03 6.24
CA GLU A 166 7.48 18.77 7.19
C GLU A 166 6.00 18.42 7.00
N LEU A 167 5.56 18.28 5.74
CA LEU A 167 4.19 17.85 5.43
C LEU A 167 3.92 16.42 5.91
N ARG A 168 4.90 15.53 5.78
CA ARG A 168 4.80 14.13 6.22
C ARG A 168 4.76 14.05 7.75
N GLU A 169 5.57 14.85 8.44
CA GLU A 169 5.53 14.98 9.90
C GLU A 169 4.15 15.49 10.35
N ALA A 170 3.67 16.59 9.78
CA ALA A 170 2.36 17.15 10.08
C ALA A 170 1.20 16.18 9.79
N PHE A 171 1.32 15.37 8.73
CA PHE A 171 0.33 14.34 8.40
C PHE A 171 0.21 13.31 9.51
N TRP A 172 1.33 12.75 9.98
CA TRP A 172 1.31 11.73 11.02
C TRP A 172 0.98 12.31 12.40
N ASP A 173 1.41 13.54 12.70
CA ASP A 173 1.08 14.24 13.94
C ASP A 173 -0.41 14.52 14.09
N ALA A 174 -1.13 14.69 12.98
CA ALA A 174 -2.58 14.85 13.00
C ALA A 174 -3.32 13.56 13.42
N ILE A 175 -2.67 12.39 13.38
CA ILE A 175 -3.27 11.08 13.67
C ILE A 175 -2.37 10.24 14.62
N PRO A 176 -2.12 10.72 15.85
CA PRO A 176 -1.04 10.21 16.71
C PRO A 176 -1.14 8.72 17.03
N ARG A 177 -2.36 8.15 17.13
CA ARG A 177 -2.52 6.70 17.29
C ARG A 177 -1.95 5.92 16.11
N TRP A 178 -2.16 6.39 14.89
CA TRP A 178 -1.65 5.75 13.68
C TRP A 178 -0.17 6.05 13.45
N LYS A 179 0.35 7.19 13.92
CA LYS A 179 1.79 7.47 13.95
C LYS A 179 2.56 6.40 14.73
N VAL A 180 2.05 5.96 15.89
CA VAL A 180 2.67 4.86 16.65
C VAL A 180 2.76 3.57 15.84
N HIS A 181 1.73 3.24 15.05
CA HIS A 181 1.77 2.09 14.16
C HIS A 181 2.76 2.29 13.00
N TRP A 182 2.80 3.47 12.39
CA TRP A 182 3.77 3.83 11.35
C TRP A 182 5.23 3.70 11.82
N GLU A 183 5.52 4.08 13.06
CA GLU A 183 6.87 4.05 13.64
C GLU A 183 7.29 2.68 14.20
N SER A 184 6.35 1.74 14.27
CA SER A 184 6.55 0.41 14.84
C SER A 184 7.50 -0.47 14.01
N GLN A 185 8.03 -1.52 14.64
CA GLN A 185 8.89 -2.49 13.95
C GLN A 185 8.11 -3.26 12.87
N SER A 186 6.85 -3.63 13.13
CA SER A 186 6.01 -4.33 12.16
C SER A 186 5.77 -3.52 10.89
N ALA A 187 5.65 -2.20 11.00
CA ALA A 187 5.56 -1.31 9.85
C ALA A 187 6.85 -1.25 9.03
N LYS A 188 8.01 -1.16 9.70
CA LYS A 188 9.33 -1.17 9.05
C LYS A 188 9.56 -2.47 8.29
N ASP A 189 9.34 -3.60 8.97
CA ASP A 189 9.47 -4.93 8.38
C ASP A 189 8.49 -5.12 7.23
N PHE A 190 7.22 -4.69 7.40
CA PHE A 190 6.24 -4.75 6.30
C PHE A 190 6.73 -3.95 5.09
N MET A 191 7.20 -2.72 5.28
CA MET A 191 7.62 -1.83 4.19
C MET A 191 8.85 -2.34 3.45
N GLU A 192 9.83 -2.92 4.15
CA GLU A 192 11.02 -3.54 3.54
C GLU A 192 10.62 -4.53 2.44
N TRP A 193 9.65 -5.40 2.74
CA TRP A 193 9.16 -6.40 1.79
C TRP A 193 8.12 -5.84 0.82
N PHE A 194 7.24 -4.94 1.27
CA PHE A 194 6.18 -4.38 0.43
C PHE A 194 6.70 -3.49 -0.70
N GLN A 195 7.84 -2.84 -0.51
CA GLN A 195 8.48 -2.06 -1.58
C GLN A 195 8.76 -2.89 -2.83
N PHE A 196 9.09 -4.19 -2.70
CA PHE A 196 9.23 -5.09 -3.86
C PHE A 196 7.94 -5.21 -4.68
N ALA A 197 6.78 -5.20 -4.02
CA ALA A 197 5.49 -5.32 -4.70
C ALA A 197 5.03 -4.02 -5.40
N VAL A 198 5.58 -2.87 -4.98
CA VAL A 198 5.15 -1.54 -5.43
C VAL A 198 5.86 -1.07 -6.70
N GLN A 199 7.11 -1.48 -6.94
CA GLN A 199 8.00 -0.82 -7.92
C GLN A 199 7.70 -1.02 -9.41
N LYS A 200 6.51 -1.55 -9.78
CA LYS A 200 6.07 -1.73 -11.16
C LYS A 200 6.14 -0.46 -12.04
N THR A 201 6.08 0.73 -11.45
CA THR A 201 5.94 2.00 -12.17
C THR A 201 7.24 2.78 -12.33
N SER A 202 8.24 2.59 -11.45
CA SER A 202 9.50 3.36 -11.52
C SER A 202 10.49 2.81 -12.57
N LEU A 203 10.33 1.54 -12.95
CA LEU A 203 11.24 0.85 -13.87
C LEU A 203 11.10 1.29 -15.34
N LYS A 204 9.96 1.86 -15.74
CA LYS A 204 9.74 2.32 -17.12
C LYS A 204 10.46 3.61 -17.50
N GLN A 205 10.99 4.39 -16.54
CA GLN A 205 11.45 5.76 -16.84
C GLN A 205 12.73 6.22 -16.15
N ARG A 206 13.37 5.41 -15.31
CA ARG A 206 14.80 5.66 -15.04
C ARG A 206 15.56 5.31 -16.31
N LYS A 207 15.80 6.29 -17.19
CA LYS A 207 17.03 6.29 -17.99
C LYS A 207 18.14 6.13 -16.98
N TRP A 208 18.71 4.94 -16.90
CA TRP A 208 19.82 4.63 -16.02
C TRP A 208 20.98 5.52 -16.46
N SER A 209 21.09 6.71 -15.86
CA SER A 209 22.29 7.52 -15.94
C SER A 209 23.43 6.64 -15.44
N SER A 210 24.42 6.45 -16.30
CA SER A 210 25.52 5.48 -16.26
C SER A 210 26.49 5.63 -15.06
N GLY A 211 25.97 5.63 -13.84
CA GLY A 211 26.73 5.61 -12.60
C GLY A 211 26.33 4.42 -11.73
N PRO A 212 27.24 3.88 -10.92
CA PRO A 212 26.98 2.69 -10.11
C PRO A 212 25.98 3.08 -9.01
N ARG A 213 24.72 2.69 -9.20
CA ARG A 213 23.71 2.64 -8.14
C ARG A 213 23.04 1.26 -8.12
N THR A 214 23.89 0.25 -8.12
CA THR A 214 23.63 -1.09 -7.61
C THR A 214 23.33 -1.09 -6.09
N ASP A 215 23.57 0.03 -5.41
CA ASP A 215 23.67 0.09 -3.95
C ASP A 215 22.34 0.06 -3.18
N VAL A 216 21.20 0.06 -3.86
CA VAL A 216 19.89 -0.13 -3.19
C VAL A 216 19.42 -1.60 -3.26
N TRP A 217 20.03 -2.42 -4.12
CA TRP A 217 19.56 -3.78 -4.38
C TRP A 217 20.58 -4.88 -4.06
N LEU A 218 21.86 -4.54 -3.94
CA LEU A 218 22.95 -5.48 -3.65
C LEU A 218 23.69 -5.23 -2.32
N THR A 219 23.29 -4.21 -1.54
CA THR A 219 24.00 -3.85 -0.28
C THR A 219 23.29 -4.30 0.98
N VAL A 220 22.20 -5.06 0.88
CA VAL A 220 21.47 -5.58 2.06
C VAL A 220 21.50 -7.11 2.15
N TYR A 221 22.01 -7.84 1.15
CA TYR A 221 22.25 -9.29 1.24
C TYR A 221 23.44 -9.75 0.40
#